data_AF-A0A561DRC0-F1
#
_entry.id   AF-A0A561DRC0-F1
#
_cell.length_a   1.000
_cell.length_b   1.000
_cell.length_c   1.000
_cell.angle_alpha   90.00
_cell.angle_beta   90.00
_cell.angle_gamma   90.00
#
_symmetry.space_group_name_H-M   'P 1'
#
loop_
_entity.id
_entity.type
_entity.pdbx_description
1 polymer ?
#
loop_
_entity_poly.entity_id
_entity_poly.type
_entity_poly.pdbx_seq_one_letter_code
_entity_poly.pdbx_strand_id
1 'polypeptide(L)'
;MAVKDLLRVNREFKETPDGRVFFDSHTAVITDLTNVRLLRCGVDTVRQLYRGLIRPEIMCLFEKPGAMVEFAGQIWHSGRVSKDSGYQYKLQNADLGIILLVKNFNAKIDAIGAHLKIEVSPHAIDALSPERLQDRMDYYASAVLTHREINQCAVHLALDLQGWKPPVDLVARMHCRARTQRDISGINEINWTTKSSTYGRGETFMFGSASGVQLAIYNKTEQARATDKLDYWESVWKRRDSFDPQDPDNYDPDADVWRVELRYHHSVIQQFASGSIDLKSGALIDTSSFAAFAGHLDGLWRYGLRQFKLLCRPGYFEPIWTLIREDVRVDLPVDSLLDDTEYKRYYKTSRGFSGKNVELFLGNFVSLLAREKVGAKKAFKTLQQWDCWPVIRDHYAAKEMTQDDLYKHIKDLLTERHVRWGRAV
;
A
#
# COMPACT_ATOMS: atom_id res chain seq x y z
N MET A 1 -8.13 -23.53 -11.33
CA MET A 1 -7.17 -24.58 -10.91
C MET A 1 -6.25 -23.99 -9.84
N ALA A 2 -6.06 -24.67 -8.71
CA ALA A 2 -5.10 -24.25 -7.70
C ALA A 2 -3.67 -24.44 -8.26
N VAL A 3 -2.79 -23.46 -8.07
CA VAL A 3 -1.39 -23.56 -8.47
C VAL A 3 -0.66 -24.35 -7.39
N LYS A 4 0.17 -25.30 -7.80
CA LYS A 4 0.92 -26.23 -6.93
C LYS A 4 2.38 -25.81 -6.82
N ASP A 5 3.05 -26.29 -5.79
CA ASP A 5 4.51 -26.18 -5.68
C ASP A 5 5.19 -27.41 -6.29
N LEU A 6 6.47 -27.26 -6.63
CA LEU A 6 7.33 -28.39 -6.99
C LEU A 6 7.74 -29.18 -5.76
N LEU A 7 8.17 -30.43 -5.96
CA LEU A 7 8.62 -31.31 -4.88
C LEU A 7 9.89 -30.74 -4.26
N ARG A 8 9.92 -30.56 -2.94
CA ARG A 8 11.10 -30.12 -2.19
C ARG A 8 11.88 -31.34 -1.74
N VAL A 9 13.17 -31.36 -2.05
CA VAL A 9 14.09 -32.43 -1.66
C VAL A 9 15.36 -31.87 -1.01
N ASN A 10 16.02 -32.70 -0.21
CA ASN A 10 17.33 -32.39 0.34
C ASN A 10 18.46 -32.74 -0.67
N ARG A 11 19.71 -32.58 -0.26
CA ARG A 11 20.88 -32.90 -1.11
C ARG A 11 21.01 -34.39 -1.46
N GLU A 12 20.39 -35.28 -0.69
CA GLU A 12 20.28 -36.71 -1.00
C GLU A 12 19.02 -37.07 -1.80
N PHE A 13 18.31 -36.07 -2.35
CA PHE A 13 17.06 -36.24 -3.10
C PHE A 13 15.91 -36.89 -2.33
N LYS A 14 15.92 -36.80 -0.99
CA LYS A 14 14.80 -37.21 -0.15
C LYS A 14 13.83 -36.04 0.02
N GLU A 15 12.54 -36.31 -0.11
CA GLU A 15 11.49 -35.31 0.10
C GLU A 15 11.56 -34.75 1.52
N THR A 16 11.59 -33.42 1.63
CA THR A 16 11.60 -32.75 2.93
C THR A 16 10.97 -31.34 2.84
N PRO A 17 10.18 -30.91 3.84
CA PRO A 17 9.47 -29.62 3.79
C PRO A 17 10.37 -28.39 3.72
N ASP A 18 11.62 -28.51 4.17
CA ASP A 18 12.66 -27.46 4.26
C ASP A 18 13.71 -27.58 3.12
N GLY A 19 13.52 -28.51 2.20
CA GLY A 19 14.47 -28.78 1.12
C GLY A 19 14.63 -27.55 0.22
N ARG A 20 15.88 -27.18 -0.09
CA ARG A 20 16.19 -26.08 -1.03
C ARG A 20 16.45 -26.57 -2.46
N VAL A 21 16.36 -27.87 -2.71
CA VAL A 21 16.40 -28.46 -4.05
C VAL A 21 14.96 -28.77 -4.47
N PHE A 22 14.59 -28.35 -5.67
CA PHE A 22 13.24 -28.51 -6.19
C PHE A 22 13.25 -29.41 -7.41
N PHE A 23 12.36 -30.41 -7.44
CA PHE A 23 12.22 -31.35 -8.52
C PHE A 23 10.87 -31.20 -9.23
N ASP A 24 10.91 -30.96 -10.54
CA ASP A 24 9.72 -31.03 -11.39
C ASP A 24 9.59 -32.42 -12.01
N SER A 25 8.67 -33.21 -11.46
CA SER A 25 8.41 -34.57 -11.91
C SER A 25 7.90 -34.68 -13.35
N HIS A 26 7.44 -33.58 -13.95
CA HIS A 26 6.96 -33.58 -15.33
C HIS A 26 8.07 -33.33 -16.36
N THR A 27 8.98 -32.41 -16.04
CA THR A 27 10.07 -32.01 -16.94
C THR A 27 11.40 -32.69 -16.59
N ALA A 28 11.47 -33.37 -15.45
CA ALA A 28 12.68 -33.90 -14.83
C ALA A 28 13.76 -32.84 -14.56
N VAL A 29 13.36 -31.56 -14.50
CA VAL A 29 14.26 -30.45 -14.18
C VAL A 29 14.47 -30.38 -12.66
N ILE A 30 15.72 -30.22 -12.27
CA ILE A 30 16.13 -29.94 -10.89
C ILE A 30 16.54 -28.48 -10.80
N THR A 31 16.04 -27.77 -9.80
CA THR A 31 16.44 -26.40 -9.49
C THR A 31 17.01 -26.37 -8.08
N ASP A 32 18.29 -26.06 -7.96
CA ASP A 32 18.98 -25.94 -6.68
C ASP A 32 19.02 -24.48 -6.23
N LEU A 33 18.40 -24.19 -5.09
CA LEU A 33 18.41 -22.87 -4.44
C LEU A 33 19.22 -22.87 -3.14
N THR A 34 20.09 -23.85 -2.92
CA THR A 34 20.90 -23.95 -1.71
C THR A 34 21.86 -22.76 -1.55
N ASN A 35 22.29 -22.16 -2.67
CA ASN A 35 23.13 -20.96 -2.66
C ASN A 35 22.35 -19.64 -2.61
N VAL A 36 21.01 -19.70 -2.56
CA VAL A 36 20.19 -18.50 -2.36
C VAL A 36 20.18 -18.14 -0.88
N ARG A 37 20.62 -16.93 -0.57
CA ARG A 37 20.71 -16.43 0.81
C ARG A 37 19.54 -15.51 1.08
N LEU A 38 18.79 -15.79 2.14
CA LEU A 38 17.65 -14.98 2.57
C LEU A 38 18.12 -14.05 3.69
N LEU A 39 18.52 -12.83 3.33
CA LEU A 39 19.22 -11.92 4.24
C LEU A 39 18.29 -11.32 5.29
N ARG A 40 17.20 -10.70 4.86
CA ARG A 40 16.21 -10.08 5.77
C ARG A 40 14.86 -9.99 5.09
N CYS A 41 13.81 -10.43 5.79
CA CYS A 41 12.45 -10.01 5.49
C CYS A 41 11.97 -9.10 6.60
N GLY A 42 11.53 -7.89 6.29
CA GLY A 42 11.06 -6.96 7.31
C GLY A 42 10.09 -5.94 6.76
N VAL A 43 9.69 -5.00 7.61
CA VAL A 43 8.85 -3.88 7.20
C VAL A 43 9.74 -2.74 6.67
N ASP A 44 9.52 -2.34 5.43
CA ASP A 44 10.26 -1.25 4.79
C ASP A 44 9.59 0.10 5.02
N THR A 45 8.26 0.15 5.08
CA THR A 45 7.53 1.39 5.31
C THR A 45 6.20 1.10 6.01
N VAL A 46 5.88 1.92 7.01
CA VAL A 46 4.56 2.00 7.61
C VAL A 46 3.96 3.37 7.32
N ARG A 47 2.69 3.41 6.95
CA ARG A 47 1.93 4.65 6.83
C ARG A 47 0.66 4.57 7.67
N GLN A 48 0.64 5.22 8.82
CA GLN A 48 -0.53 5.27 9.69
C GLN A 48 -1.44 6.45 9.30
N LEU A 49 -2.74 6.19 9.16
CA LEU A 49 -3.72 7.24 8.88
C LEU A 49 -4.42 7.68 10.16
N TYR A 50 -4.70 8.97 10.23
CA TYR A 50 -5.51 9.55 11.30
C TYR A 50 -6.59 10.46 10.70
N ARG A 51 -7.77 10.36 11.30
CA ARG A 51 -8.88 11.27 11.07
C ARG A 51 -9.00 12.21 12.26
N GLY A 52 -9.49 13.41 12.01
CA GLY A 52 -9.69 14.43 13.04
C GLY A 52 -9.83 15.80 12.44
N LEU A 53 -9.85 16.83 13.28
CA LEU A 53 -9.85 18.22 12.87
C LEU A 53 -8.45 18.81 13.10
N ILE A 54 -7.92 19.53 12.11
CA ILE A 54 -6.59 20.16 12.24
C ILE A 54 -6.66 21.28 13.26
N ARG A 55 -5.72 21.27 14.20
CA ARG A 55 -5.54 22.38 15.15
C ARG A 55 -5.15 23.66 14.40
N PRO A 56 -5.80 24.82 14.66
CA PRO A 56 -5.55 26.05 13.90
C PRO A 56 -4.07 26.45 13.80
N GLU A 57 -3.33 26.30 14.90
CA GLU A 57 -1.91 26.65 15.02
C GLU A 57 -0.99 25.86 14.08
N ILE A 58 -1.40 24.68 13.61
CA ILE A 58 -0.58 23.82 12.75
C ILE A 58 -0.36 24.45 11.38
N MET A 59 -1.30 25.25 10.90
CA MET A 59 -1.17 25.88 9.60
C MET A 59 -0.07 26.95 9.56
N CYS A 60 0.23 27.57 10.71
CA CYS A 60 1.31 28.56 10.83
C CYS A 60 2.69 27.94 10.55
N LEU A 61 2.87 26.64 10.79
CA LEU A 61 4.12 25.91 10.48
C LEU A 61 4.45 25.90 8.97
N PHE A 62 3.47 26.20 8.11
CA PHE A 62 3.60 26.13 6.66
C PHE A 62 3.51 27.51 5.96
N GLU A 63 3.54 28.61 6.71
CA GLU A 63 3.54 29.97 6.14
C GLU A 63 4.79 30.25 5.30
N LYS A 64 5.95 29.72 5.72
CA LYS A 64 7.22 29.74 4.98
C LYS A 64 7.68 28.31 4.67
N PRO A 65 7.17 27.68 3.59
CA PRO A 65 7.59 26.34 3.20
C PRO A 65 9.10 26.26 2.95
N GLY A 66 9.74 25.17 3.37
CA GLY A 66 11.18 24.96 3.25
C GLY A 66 11.99 25.45 4.45
N ALA A 67 11.31 25.94 5.49
CA ALA A 67 11.96 26.37 6.73
C ALA A 67 12.06 25.23 7.75
N MET A 68 13.03 25.35 8.65
CA MET A 68 13.09 24.55 9.87
C MET A 68 12.12 25.13 10.89
N VAL A 69 11.25 24.29 11.45
CA VAL A 69 10.23 24.68 12.43
C VAL A 69 10.31 23.79 13.65
N GLU A 70 10.08 24.37 14.83
CA GLU A 70 9.93 23.59 16.06
C GLU A 70 8.47 23.15 16.20
N PHE A 71 8.27 21.85 16.39
CA PHE A 71 6.95 21.27 16.57
C PHE A 71 7.04 20.00 17.43
N ALA A 72 6.17 19.90 18.44
CA ALA A 72 6.10 18.77 19.36
C ALA A 72 7.46 18.40 19.98
N GLY A 73 8.23 19.42 20.40
CA GLY A 73 9.55 19.25 21.05
C GLY A 73 10.67 18.78 20.13
N GLN A 74 10.47 18.85 18.81
CA GLN A 74 11.44 18.41 17.80
C GLN A 74 11.56 19.43 16.67
N ILE A 75 12.68 19.40 15.96
CA ILE A 75 12.89 20.24 14.78
C ILE A 75 12.44 19.48 13.53
N TRP A 76 11.69 20.15 12.65
CA TRP A 76 11.15 19.58 11.43
C TRP A 76 11.48 20.47 10.24
N HIS A 77 11.73 19.84 9.09
CA HIS A 77 11.72 20.55 7.82
C HIS A 77 10.28 20.64 7.29
N SER A 78 9.73 21.85 7.22
CA SER A 78 8.39 22.10 6.67
C SER A 78 8.42 22.20 5.15
N GLY A 79 7.35 21.77 4.48
CA GLY A 79 7.30 21.87 3.02
C GLY A 79 5.92 21.62 2.44
N ARG A 80 5.77 21.96 1.16
CA ARG A 80 4.59 21.56 0.37
C ARG A 80 4.83 20.23 -0.32
N VAL A 81 3.75 19.52 -0.58
CA VAL A 81 3.75 18.27 -1.34
C VAL A 81 2.81 18.37 -2.53
N SER A 82 3.10 17.60 -3.58
CA SER A 82 2.24 17.55 -4.76
C SER A 82 0.91 16.87 -4.46
N LYS A 83 -0.08 17.11 -5.34
CA LYS A 83 -1.41 16.48 -5.27
C LYS A 83 -1.35 14.94 -5.24
N ASP A 84 -0.31 14.34 -5.80
CA ASP A 84 -0.13 12.89 -5.84
C ASP A 84 0.07 12.25 -4.46
N SER A 85 0.51 13.03 -3.46
CA SER A 85 0.60 12.56 -2.08
C SER A 85 -0.79 12.40 -1.43
N GLY A 86 -1.79 13.11 -1.93
CA GLY A 86 -3.12 13.28 -1.33
C GLY A 86 -3.20 14.35 -0.23
N TYR A 87 -2.06 14.94 0.15
CA TYR A 87 -1.92 15.94 1.22
C TYR A 87 -1.25 17.21 0.69
N GLN A 88 -1.43 18.34 1.37
CA GLN A 88 -0.91 19.63 0.92
C GLN A 88 0.46 19.96 1.50
N TYR A 89 0.72 19.52 2.74
CA TYR A 89 1.90 19.89 3.50
C TYR A 89 2.62 18.68 4.07
N LYS A 90 3.91 18.85 4.34
CA LYS A 90 4.74 17.86 5.03
C LYS A 90 5.59 18.51 6.13
N LEU A 91 5.73 17.80 7.24
CA LEU A 91 6.84 17.97 8.19
C LEU A 91 7.71 16.73 8.08
N GLN A 92 8.99 16.91 7.79
CA GLN A 92 9.93 15.82 7.60
C GLN A 92 11.07 15.93 8.60
N ASN A 93 11.32 14.85 9.33
CA ASN A 93 12.51 14.69 10.15
C ASN A 93 13.18 13.36 9.78
N ALA A 94 14.30 13.45 9.06
CA ALA A 94 15.02 12.30 8.54
C ALA A 94 15.76 11.52 9.64
N ASP A 95 16.22 12.22 10.69
CA ASP A 95 16.88 11.62 11.85
C ASP A 95 15.90 10.71 12.60
N LEU A 96 14.72 11.23 12.93
CA LEU A 96 13.65 10.44 13.54
C LEU A 96 13.05 9.40 12.60
N GLY A 97 13.28 9.52 11.29
CA GLY A 97 12.70 8.65 10.27
C GLY A 97 11.21 8.83 10.07
N ILE A 98 10.67 10.03 10.33
CA ILE A 98 9.22 10.31 10.35
C ILE A 98 8.88 11.44 9.39
N ILE A 99 7.79 11.25 8.64
CA ILE A 99 7.18 12.27 7.80
C ILE A 99 5.70 12.41 8.21
N LEU A 100 5.30 13.62 8.59
CA LEU A 100 3.90 13.97 8.83
C LEU A 100 3.35 14.63 7.57
N LEU A 101 2.42 13.97 6.88
CA LEU A 101 1.67 14.54 5.77
C LEU A 101 0.36 15.12 6.29
N VAL A 102 0.22 16.44 6.17
CA VAL A 102 -0.84 17.23 6.81
C VAL A 102 -1.73 17.86 5.75
N LYS A 103 -3.03 17.94 6.08
CA LYS A 103 -4.10 18.52 5.27
C LYS A 103 -4.37 17.77 3.97
N ASN A 104 -5.35 16.87 4.00
CA ASN A 104 -5.88 16.22 2.81
C ASN A 104 -6.44 17.24 1.80
N PHE A 105 -6.18 17.02 0.50
CA PHE A 105 -6.73 17.84 -0.58
C PHE A 105 -8.26 17.70 -0.72
N ASN A 106 -8.82 16.55 -0.33
CA ASN A 106 -10.22 16.21 -0.56
C ASN A 106 -11.14 16.50 0.64
N ALA A 107 -10.62 17.07 1.73
CA ALA A 107 -11.38 17.44 2.92
C ALA A 107 -11.17 18.91 3.25
N LYS A 108 -12.21 19.63 3.66
CA LYS A 108 -12.09 21.03 4.11
C LYS A 108 -11.30 21.10 5.43
N ILE A 109 -10.67 22.24 5.73
CA ILE A 109 -9.78 22.36 6.90
C ILE A 109 -10.53 22.32 8.23
N ASP A 110 -11.75 22.85 8.21
CA ASP A 110 -12.68 23.05 9.31
C ASP A 110 -13.61 21.85 9.52
N ALA A 111 -13.34 20.73 8.84
CA ALA A 111 -14.14 19.52 8.94
C ALA A 111 -13.32 18.35 9.48
N ILE A 112 -13.98 17.42 10.18
CA ILE A 112 -13.36 16.16 10.56
C ILE A 112 -13.08 15.35 9.28
N GLY A 113 -11.80 15.05 9.06
CA GLY A 113 -11.35 14.39 7.84
C GLY A 113 -10.04 13.63 8.04
N ALA A 114 -9.63 12.87 7.03
CA ALA A 114 -8.35 12.12 7.03
C ALA A 114 -7.16 13.06 6.82
N HIS A 115 -6.98 14.00 7.74
CA HIS A 115 -6.07 15.14 7.62
C HIS A 115 -4.62 14.85 7.93
N LEU A 116 -4.31 13.70 8.54
CA LEU A 116 -2.95 13.32 8.86
C LEU A 116 -2.64 11.92 8.36
N LYS A 117 -1.47 11.78 7.75
CA LYS A 117 -0.81 10.50 7.48
C LYS A 117 0.61 10.60 8.00
N ILE A 118 1.02 9.63 8.79
CA ILE A 118 2.39 9.53 9.30
C ILE A 118 3.09 8.41 8.55
N GLU A 119 4.17 8.74 7.84
CA GLU A 119 5.03 7.76 7.16
C GLU A 119 6.31 7.54 7.98
N VAL A 120 6.70 6.28 8.15
CA VAL A 120 7.86 5.87 8.94
C VAL A 120 8.84 5.11 8.04
N SER A 121 10.12 5.46 8.14
CA SER A 121 11.23 4.85 7.39
C SER A 121 11.66 3.49 7.97
N PRO A 122 12.39 2.67 7.18
CA PRO A 122 12.88 1.37 7.65
C PRO A 122 13.69 1.45 8.94
N HIS A 123 14.57 2.45 9.09
CA HIS A 123 15.46 2.55 10.25
C HIS A 123 14.70 2.87 11.55
N ALA A 124 13.63 3.67 11.47
CA ALA A 124 12.82 3.99 12.64
C ALA A 124 11.91 2.83 13.05
N ILE A 125 11.44 2.03 12.07
CA ILE A 125 10.68 0.80 12.34
C ILE A 125 11.58 -0.24 13.00
N ASP A 126 12.81 -0.34 12.53
CA ASP A 126 13.79 -1.30 13.01
C ASP A 126 14.32 -0.99 14.41
N ALA A 127 14.32 0.28 14.82
CA ALA A 127 14.78 0.72 16.13
C ALA A 127 13.73 0.62 17.25
N LEU A 128 12.45 0.37 16.95
CA LEU A 128 11.35 0.44 17.90
C LEU A 128 10.43 -0.78 17.80
N SER A 129 9.88 -1.23 18.93
CA SER A 129 8.80 -2.22 18.88
C SER A 129 7.55 -1.61 18.23
N PRO A 130 6.65 -2.42 17.65
CA PRO A 130 5.42 -1.92 17.03
C PRO A 130 4.58 -1.02 17.94
N GLU A 131 4.49 -1.34 19.24
CA GLU A 131 3.77 -0.57 20.25
C GLU A 131 4.43 0.80 20.45
N ARG A 132 5.74 0.82 20.71
CA ARG A 132 6.48 2.07 20.92
C ARG A 132 6.45 2.96 19.69
N LEU A 133 6.52 2.36 18.50
CA LEU A 133 6.39 3.09 17.25
C LEU A 133 4.98 3.68 17.10
N GLN A 134 3.94 2.91 17.42
CA GLN A 134 2.56 3.38 17.40
C GLN A 134 2.34 4.52 18.38
N ASP A 135 2.80 4.40 19.63
CA ASP A 135 2.71 5.45 20.64
C ASP A 135 3.37 6.75 20.18
N ARG A 136 4.52 6.65 19.49
CA ARG A 136 5.22 7.79 18.92
C ARG A 136 4.42 8.46 17.80
N MET A 137 3.81 7.67 16.92
CA MET A 137 2.93 8.19 15.87
C MET A 137 1.68 8.85 16.49
N ASP A 138 1.11 8.23 17.52
CA ASP A 138 -0.04 8.71 18.27
C ASP A 138 0.25 10.05 18.97
N TYR A 139 1.43 10.20 19.55
CA TYR A 139 1.92 11.45 20.15
C TYR A 139 1.89 12.59 19.13
N TYR A 140 2.52 12.42 17.96
CA TYR A 140 2.48 13.46 16.92
C TYR A 140 1.07 13.69 16.37
N ALA A 141 0.26 12.64 16.25
CA ALA A 141 -1.12 12.79 15.83
C ALA A 141 -1.95 13.63 16.81
N SER A 142 -1.72 13.48 18.12
CA SER A 142 -2.38 14.28 19.17
C SER A 142 -1.96 15.75 19.13
N ALA A 143 -0.71 16.02 18.72
CA ALA A 143 -0.19 17.36 18.55
C ALA A 143 -0.72 18.05 17.28
N VAL A 144 -1.05 17.30 16.22
CA VAL A 144 -1.58 17.86 14.96
C VAL A 144 -3.12 18.00 14.98
N LEU A 145 -3.83 17.05 15.58
CA LEU A 145 -5.28 16.93 15.46
C LEU A 145 -6.00 17.12 16.80
N THR A 146 -7.22 17.63 16.71
CA THR A 146 -8.30 17.46 17.70
C THR A 146 -9.29 16.41 17.20
N HIS A 147 -10.07 15.80 18.10
CA HIS A 147 -11.00 14.71 17.75
C HIS A 147 -10.31 13.58 16.95
N ARG A 148 -9.14 13.15 17.44
CA ARG A 148 -8.28 12.18 16.77
C ARG A 148 -8.94 10.79 16.79
N GLU A 149 -9.13 10.24 15.61
CA GLU A 149 -9.51 8.85 15.38
C GLU A 149 -8.42 8.17 14.57
N ILE A 150 -7.96 7.01 15.04
CA ILE A 150 -7.03 6.18 14.27
C ILE A 150 -7.77 5.53 13.11
N ASN A 151 -7.13 5.45 11.96
CA ASN A 151 -7.64 4.78 10.78
C ASN A 151 -6.54 3.87 10.22
N GLN A 152 -6.93 2.84 9.47
CA GLN A 152 -6.05 1.74 9.12
C GLN A 152 -4.69 2.15 8.54
N CYS A 153 -3.65 1.40 8.89
CA CYS A 153 -2.29 1.58 8.38
C CYS A 153 -2.13 1.01 6.96
N ALA A 154 -1.10 1.46 6.24
CA ALA A 154 -0.54 0.79 5.07
C ALA A 154 0.86 0.27 5.41
N VAL A 155 1.23 -0.89 4.88
CA VAL A 155 2.49 -1.57 5.24
C VAL A 155 3.17 -2.07 3.97
N HIS A 156 4.49 -1.89 3.89
CA HIS A 156 5.33 -2.46 2.85
C HIS A 156 6.26 -3.50 3.46
N LEU A 157 6.19 -4.73 2.98
CA LEU A 157 7.05 -5.84 3.38
C LEU A 157 8.13 -6.03 2.33
N ALA A 158 9.38 -6.22 2.75
CA ALA A 158 10.51 -6.38 1.85
C ALA A 158 11.38 -7.56 2.27
N LEU A 159 11.64 -8.46 1.33
CA LEU A 159 12.64 -9.50 1.43
C LEU A 159 13.87 -9.12 0.60
N ASP A 160 15.04 -9.11 1.24
CA ASP A 160 16.35 -8.98 0.62
C ASP A 160 17.02 -10.35 0.49
N LEU A 161 17.59 -10.64 -0.68
CA LEU A 161 18.20 -11.94 -0.97
C LEU A 161 19.36 -11.85 -1.96
N GLN A 162 20.30 -12.79 -1.85
CA GLN A 162 21.44 -12.99 -2.75
C GLN A 162 21.39 -14.36 -3.43
N GLY A 163 22.18 -14.54 -4.50
CA GLY A 163 22.24 -15.81 -5.22
C GLY A 163 21.06 -16.06 -6.18
N TRP A 164 20.15 -15.09 -6.32
CA TRP A 164 19.06 -15.13 -7.30
C TRP A 164 18.95 -13.80 -8.03
N LYS A 165 18.63 -13.88 -9.32
CA LYS A 165 18.30 -12.75 -10.18
C LYS A 165 16.95 -13.03 -10.84
N PRO A 166 16.11 -12.01 -11.08
CA PRO A 166 14.88 -12.21 -11.83
C PRO A 166 15.21 -12.75 -13.22
N PRO A 167 14.49 -13.77 -13.70
CA PRO A 167 14.69 -14.28 -15.04
C PRO A 167 14.24 -13.26 -16.09
N VAL A 168 14.85 -13.31 -17.28
CA VAL A 168 14.54 -12.38 -18.39
C VAL A 168 13.07 -12.38 -18.81
N ASP A 169 12.38 -13.50 -18.59
CA ASP A 169 10.97 -13.70 -18.90
C ASP A 169 10.05 -13.57 -17.67
N LEU A 170 10.54 -12.96 -16.56
CA LEU A 170 9.80 -12.74 -15.33
C LEU A 170 8.40 -12.15 -15.58
N VAL A 171 8.32 -11.12 -16.43
CA VAL A 171 7.06 -10.42 -16.73
C VAL A 171 6.05 -11.36 -17.40
N ALA A 172 6.50 -12.17 -18.36
CA ALA A 172 5.65 -13.13 -19.06
C ALA A 172 5.17 -14.27 -18.14
N ARG A 173 5.99 -14.65 -17.17
CA ARG A 173 5.73 -15.75 -16.22
C ARG A 173 4.99 -15.31 -14.95
N MET A 174 4.82 -14.00 -14.75
CA MET A 174 4.13 -13.44 -13.59
C MET A 174 2.62 -13.34 -13.85
N HIS A 175 1.85 -14.21 -13.21
CA HIS A 175 0.39 -14.22 -13.26
C HIS A 175 -0.22 -13.51 -12.05
N CYS A 176 -0.93 -12.42 -12.29
CA CYS A 176 -1.67 -11.71 -11.26
C CYS A 176 -3.03 -11.23 -11.76
N ARG A 177 -3.99 -11.01 -10.85
CA ARG A 177 -5.31 -10.44 -11.20
C ARG A 177 -5.25 -8.98 -11.62
N ALA A 178 -4.17 -8.28 -11.28
CA ALA A 178 -4.00 -6.88 -11.62
C ALA A 178 -3.69 -6.72 -13.11
N ARG A 179 -4.39 -5.78 -13.77
CA ARG A 179 -4.22 -5.49 -15.21
C ARG A 179 -2.99 -4.63 -15.50
N THR A 180 -2.36 -4.02 -14.49
CA THR A 180 -1.23 -3.11 -14.67
C THR A 180 0.08 -3.86 -14.39
N GLN A 181 0.91 -3.96 -15.42
CA GLN A 181 2.28 -4.46 -15.36
C GLN A 181 3.19 -3.34 -15.89
N ARG A 182 4.31 -3.09 -15.22
CA ARG A 182 5.29 -2.08 -15.63
C ARG A 182 6.69 -2.67 -15.53
N ASP A 183 7.44 -2.50 -16.60
CA ASP A 183 8.87 -2.73 -16.66
C ASP A 183 9.53 -1.37 -16.87
N ILE A 184 10.50 -1.04 -16.01
CA ILE A 184 11.30 0.17 -16.13
C ILE A 184 12.73 -0.29 -16.39
N SER A 185 13.11 -0.32 -17.66
CA SER A 185 14.47 -0.58 -18.14
C SER A 185 15.10 0.72 -18.69
N GLY A 186 16.42 0.84 -18.55
CA GLY A 186 17.17 2.10 -18.59
C GLY A 186 17.26 2.86 -19.92
N ILE A 187 16.15 3.35 -20.46
CA ILE A 187 16.11 4.43 -21.46
C ILE A 187 15.04 5.46 -21.06
N ASN A 188 15.38 6.75 -21.17
CA ASN A 188 14.54 7.92 -20.87
C ASN A 188 13.14 7.85 -21.52
N GLU A 189 12.15 7.29 -20.83
CA GLU A 189 10.74 7.54 -21.12
C GLU A 189 10.08 8.32 -19.98
N ILE A 190 9.91 9.62 -20.21
CA ILE A 190 9.08 10.49 -19.39
C ILE A 190 7.63 10.25 -19.83
N ASN A 191 6.95 9.32 -19.17
CA ASN A 191 5.50 9.16 -19.32
C ASN A 191 4.79 9.66 -18.05
N TRP A 192 4.23 10.87 -18.16
CA TRP A 192 3.47 11.57 -17.13
C TRP A 192 2.10 10.92 -16.92
N THR A 193 2.05 9.78 -16.25
CA THR A 193 0.87 9.40 -15.45
C THR A 193 1.21 8.27 -14.47
N THR A 194 1.17 8.64 -13.18
CA THR A 194 1.24 7.75 -12.01
C THR A 194 2.65 7.31 -11.62
N LYS A 195 3.23 8.00 -10.62
CA LYS A 195 4.33 7.59 -9.71
C LYS A 195 5.32 6.57 -10.29
N SER A 196 6.13 7.02 -11.24
CA SER A 196 7.47 6.47 -11.48
C SER A 196 8.44 7.22 -10.58
N SER A 197 9.21 6.48 -9.78
CA SER A 197 10.47 7.01 -9.25
C SER A 197 11.54 6.44 -10.16
N THR A 198 12.11 7.30 -10.98
CA THR A 198 13.35 7.02 -11.69
C THR A 198 14.46 6.88 -10.64
N TYR A 199 14.94 5.66 -10.43
CA TYR A 199 16.28 5.45 -9.93
C TYR A 199 17.06 4.79 -11.06
N GLY A 200 18.13 5.45 -11.49
CA GLY A 200 18.87 5.09 -12.69
C GLY A 200 19.46 3.69 -12.63
N ARG A 201 19.68 3.14 -13.83
CA ARG A 201 20.53 1.98 -14.17
C ARG A 201 20.10 0.58 -13.70
N GLY A 202 19.06 0.41 -12.90
CA GLY A 202 18.55 -0.92 -12.51
C GLY A 202 17.18 -1.29 -13.09
N GLU A 203 17.00 -2.55 -13.50
CA GLU A 203 15.70 -3.10 -13.89
C GLU A 203 14.76 -3.15 -12.68
N THR A 204 13.62 -2.46 -12.76
CA THR A 204 12.57 -2.49 -11.72
C THR A 204 11.29 -3.05 -12.29
N PHE A 205 10.86 -4.19 -11.77
CA PHE A 205 9.61 -4.85 -12.16
C PHE A 205 8.51 -4.50 -11.17
N MET A 206 7.37 -3.99 -11.67
CA MET A 206 6.22 -3.66 -10.84
C MET A 206 4.94 -4.31 -11.36
N PHE A 207 4.23 -4.99 -10.46
CA PHE A 207 2.96 -5.64 -10.75
C PHE A 207 1.91 -5.16 -9.75
N GLY A 208 0.69 -4.87 -10.21
CA GLY A 208 -0.36 -4.39 -9.30
C GLY A 208 -0.51 -2.88 -9.25
N SER A 209 -1.22 -2.40 -8.22
CA SER A 209 -1.58 -0.99 -8.08
C SER A 209 -1.25 -0.47 -6.68
N ALA A 210 -0.74 0.76 -6.61
CA ALA A 210 -0.45 1.44 -5.35
C ALA A 210 -1.69 1.68 -4.47
N SER A 211 -2.90 1.67 -5.05
CA SER A 211 -4.16 1.79 -4.31
C SER A 211 -4.73 0.44 -3.84
N GLY A 212 -4.00 -0.65 -4.10
CA GLY A 212 -4.38 -2.02 -3.76
C GLY A 212 -3.21 -2.79 -3.17
N VAL A 213 -2.82 -3.89 -3.82
CA VAL A 213 -1.56 -4.59 -3.53
C VAL A 213 -0.63 -4.40 -4.73
N GLN A 214 0.63 -4.10 -4.47
CA GLN A 214 1.67 -3.97 -5.49
C GLN A 214 2.88 -4.83 -5.10
N LEU A 215 3.40 -5.58 -6.05
CA LEU A 215 4.68 -6.26 -5.99
C LEU A 215 5.72 -5.41 -6.72
N ALA A 216 6.89 -5.22 -6.12
CA ALA A 216 8.06 -4.63 -6.77
C ALA A 216 9.27 -5.57 -6.61
N ILE A 217 10.02 -5.77 -7.69
CA ILE A 217 11.28 -6.53 -7.69
C ILE A 217 12.35 -5.66 -8.32
N TYR A 218 13.47 -5.44 -7.63
CA TYR A 218 14.54 -4.55 -8.10
C TYR A 218 15.89 -4.87 -7.46
N ASN A 219 16.97 -4.44 -8.11
CA ASN A 219 18.32 -4.51 -7.54
C ASN A 219 18.45 -3.49 -6.40
N LYS A 220 18.51 -4.00 -5.17
CA LYS A 220 18.57 -3.17 -3.97
C LYS A 220 19.94 -2.56 -3.76
N THR A 221 20.99 -3.23 -4.23
CA THR A 221 22.37 -2.75 -4.12
C THR A 221 22.57 -1.49 -4.96
N GLU A 222 22.13 -1.51 -6.22
CA GLU A 222 22.15 -0.33 -7.08
C GLU A 222 21.28 0.81 -6.55
N GLN A 223 20.08 0.48 -6.06
CA GLN A 223 19.18 1.47 -5.45
C GLN A 223 19.79 2.10 -4.19
N ALA A 224 20.45 1.31 -3.34
CA ALA A 224 21.10 1.79 -2.13
C ALA A 224 22.32 2.67 -2.44
N ARG A 225 23.13 2.32 -3.44
CA ARG A 225 24.22 3.19 -3.94
C ARG A 225 23.69 4.51 -4.48
N ALA A 226 22.64 4.46 -5.31
CA ALA A 226 22.04 5.65 -5.91
C ALA A 226 21.40 6.61 -4.88
N THR A 227 21.06 6.11 -3.68
CA THR A 227 20.48 6.89 -2.59
C THR A 227 21.44 7.17 -1.44
N ASP A 228 22.71 6.83 -1.61
CA ASP A 228 23.77 7.03 -0.61
C ASP A 228 23.44 6.40 0.75
N LYS A 229 22.92 5.16 0.72
CA LYS A 229 22.49 4.40 1.90
C LYS A 229 23.05 2.98 1.94
N LEU A 230 24.09 2.69 1.15
CA LEU A 230 24.63 1.33 1.06
C LEU A 230 25.15 0.84 2.40
N ASP A 231 25.95 1.63 3.12
CA ASP A 231 26.53 1.26 4.43
C ASP A 231 25.46 0.85 5.45
N TYR A 232 24.35 1.60 5.48
CA TYR A 232 23.21 1.25 6.33
C TYR A 232 22.63 -0.12 5.94
N TRP A 233 22.40 -0.37 4.64
CA TRP A 233 21.82 -1.63 4.19
C TRP A 233 22.77 -2.81 4.36
N GLU A 234 24.08 -2.64 4.16
CA GLU A 234 25.07 -3.67 4.48
C GLU A 234 25.05 -4.02 5.96
N SER A 235 24.95 -3.02 6.85
CA SER A 235 24.81 -3.28 8.29
C SER A 235 23.54 -4.06 8.63
N VAL A 236 22.46 -3.87 7.86
CA VAL A 236 21.19 -4.59 8.02
C VAL A 236 21.29 -6.02 7.51
N TRP A 237 21.96 -6.24 6.37
CA TRP A 237 22.13 -7.56 5.78
C TRP A 237 23.04 -8.47 6.60
N LYS A 238 24.08 -7.91 7.23
CA LYS A 238 25.03 -8.64 8.07
C LYS A 238 24.49 -9.06 9.44
N ARG A 239 23.30 -8.61 9.85
CA ARG A 239 22.81 -8.86 11.23
C ARG A 239 22.52 -10.32 11.55
N ARG A 240 22.24 -11.11 10.52
CA ARG A 240 21.99 -12.55 10.64
C ARG A 240 23.21 -13.38 10.30
N ASP A 241 24.34 -12.73 10.00
CA ASP A 241 25.59 -13.44 9.78
C ASP A 241 25.92 -14.23 11.05
N SER A 242 26.32 -15.47 10.87
CA SER A 242 26.85 -16.26 11.95
C SER A 242 28.26 -15.80 12.31
N PHE A 243 28.76 -16.27 13.46
CA PHE A 243 30.13 -16.00 13.88
C PHE A 243 31.18 -16.76 13.04
N ASP A 244 30.75 -17.68 12.17
CA ASP A 244 31.63 -18.38 11.23
C ASP A 244 31.71 -17.60 9.92
N PRO A 245 32.87 -17.00 9.56
CA PRO A 245 33.02 -16.26 8.31
C PRO A 245 32.83 -17.10 7.06
N GLN A 246 32.90 -18.44 7.16
CA GLN A 246 32.70 -19.36 6.03
C GLN A 246 31.27 -19.86 5.90
N ASP A 247 30.35 -19.40 6.76
CA ASP A 247 28.95 -19.78 6.67
C ASP A 247 28.35 -19.32 5.32
N PRO A 248 27.86 -20.26 4.50
CA PRO A 248 27.34 -19.96 3.18
C PRO A 248 26.04 -19.15 3.19
N ASP A 249 25.37 -18.98 4.34
CA ASP A 249 24.19 -18.13 4.47
C ASP A 249 24.54 -16.67 4.84
N ASN A 250 25.80 -16.38 5.20
CA ASN A 250 26.25 -15.01 5.50
C ASN A 250 26.16 -14.08 4.28
N TYR A 251 25.98 -12.79 4.53
CA TYR A 251 26.02 -11.75 3.50
C TYR A 251 27.38 -11.73 2.76
N ASP A 252 27.36 -11.71 1.43
CA ASP A 252 28.57 -11.51 0.60
C ASP A 252 28.63 -10.09 0.01
N PRO A 253 29.66 -9.30 0.35
CA PRO A 253 29.80 -7.94 -0.16
C PRO A 253 30.01 -7.84 -1.68
N ASP A 254 30.49 -8.90 -2.32
CA ASP A 254 30.78 -8.92 -3.77
C ASP A 254 29.53 -9.31 -4.60
N ALA A 255 28.46 -9.77 -3.95
CA ALA A 255 27.22 -10.19 -4.59
C ALA A 255 26.12 -9.12 -4.47
N ASP A 256 25.45 -8.83 -5.59
CA ASP A 256 24.28 -7.95 -5.59
C ASP A 256 23.10 -8.54 -4.81
N VAL A 257 22.50 -7.71 -3.96
CA VAL A 257 21.23 -7.96 -3.27
C VAL A 257 20.05 -7.56 -4.13
N TRP A 258 19.12 -8.48 -4.33
CA TRP A 258 17.81 -8.25 -4.93
C TRP A 258 16.74 -8.14 -3.84
N ARG A 259 15.73 -7.29 -4.08
CA ARG A 259 14.60 -7.12 -3.19
C ARG A 259 13.30 -7.52 -3.83
N VAL A 260 12.49 -8.28 -3.10
CA VAL A 260 11.08 -8.57 -3.38
C VAL A 260 10.23 -7.81 -2.37
N GLU A 261 9.49 -6.81 -2.82
CA GLU A 261 8.70 -5.91 -1.97
C GLU A 261 7.19 -6.04 -2.25
N LEU A 262 6.41 -6.31 -1.21
CA LEU A 262 4.94 -6.33 -1.24
C LEU A 262 4.37 -5.12 -0.50
N ARG A 263 3.67 -4.26 -1.24
CA ARG A 263 3.09 -3.02 -0.74
C ARG A 263 1.58 -3.17 -0.58
N TYR A 264 1.11 -3.06 0.65
CA TYR A 264 -0.30 -3.14 1.01
C TYR A 264 -0.86 -1.77 1.32
N HIS A 265 -1.79 -1.32 0.49
CA HIS A 265 -2.55 -0.11 0.75
C HIS A 265 -3.48 -0.30 1.96
N HIS A 266 -3.74 0.79 2.70
CA HIS A 266 -4.55 0.74 3.93
C HIS A 266 -5.97 0.19 3.73
N SER A 267 -6.56 0.40 2.54
CA SER A 267 -7.85 -0.20 2.22
C SER A 267 -7.78 -1.72 2.12
N VAL A 268 -6.64 -2.30 1.73
CA VAL A 268 -6.45 -3.75 1.71
C VAL A 268 -6.26 -4.28 3.11
N ILE A 269 -5.45 -3.62 3.93
CA ILE A 269 -5.28 -3.99 5.35
C ILE A 269 -6.64 -3.94 6.07
N GLN A 270 -7.48 -2.94 5.79
CA GLN A 270 -8.83 -2.86 6.36
C GLN A 270 -9.70 -4.05 5.93
N GLN A 271 -9.57 -4.52 4.70
CA GLN A 271 -10.32 -5.67 4.23
C GLN A 271 -9.87 -6.97 4.89
N PHE A 272 -8.58 -7.09 5.24
CA PHE A 272 -8.10 -8.18 6.08
C PHE A 272 -8.63 -8.06 7.50
N ALA A 273 -8.57 -6.86 8.09
CA ALA A 273 -9.09 -6.60 9.42
C ALA A 273 -10.56 -7.00 9.56
N SER A 274 -11.38 -6.65 8.57
CA SER A 274 -12.82 -6.94 8.56
C SER A 274 -13.20 -8.33 8.02
N GLY A 275 -12.23 -9.14 7.59
CA GLY A 275 -12.51 -10.42 6.91
C GLY A 275 -11.77 -11.63 7.44
N SER A 276 -10.65 -11.43 8.13
CA SER A 276 -9.84 -12.49 8.71
C SER A 276 -10.38 -12.83 10.09
N ILE A 277 -10.36 -14.12 10.41
CA ILE A 277 -10.88 -14.64 11.67
C ILE A 277 -9.75 -15.28 12.48
N ASP A 278 -9.75 -15.04 13.78
CA ASP A 278 -8.96 -15.80 14.72
C ASP A 278 -9.56 -17.21 14.87
N LEU A 279 -8.73 -18.25 14.72
CA LEU A 279 -9.18 -19.64 14.68
C LEU A 279 -9.65 -20.15 16.04
N LYS A 280 -9.15 -19.56 17.13
CA LYS A 280 -9.48 -19.99 18.50
C LYS A 280 -10.82 -19.42 18.96
N SER A 281 -11.06 -18.14 18.70
CA SER A 281 -12.25 -17.39 19.14
C SER A 281 -13.34 -17.29 18.08
N GLY A 282 -13.01 -17.44 16.80
CA GLY A 282 -13.90 -17.17 15.67
C GLY A 282 -14.20 -15.69 15.45
N ALA A 283 -13.58 -14.79 16.22
CA ALA A 283 -13.78 -13.36 16.11
C ALA A 283 -13.02 -12.77 14.91
N LEU A 284 -13.52 -11.67 14.36
CA LEU A 284 -12.76 -10.86 13.41
C LEU A 284 -11.59 -10.21 14.12
N ILE A 285 -10.45 -10.08 13.44
CA ILE A 285 -9.27 -9.44 14.04
C ILE A 285 -9.47 -7.93 14.31
N ASP A 286 -10.33 -7.26 13.51
CA ASP A 286 -10.80 -5.86 13.66
C ASP A 286 -9.77 -4.83 14.13
N THR A 287 -8.62 -4.81 13.47
CA THR A 287 -7.49 -3.93 13.77
C THR A 287 -7.61 -2.55 13.09
N SER A 288 -6.91 -1.55 13.62
CA SER A 288 -6.85 -0.20 13.02
C SER A 288 -5.47 0.48 13.11
N SER A 289 -4.53 -0.09 13.86
CA SER A 289 -3.18 0.44 14.10
C SER A 289 -2.10 -0.51 13.58
N PHE A 290 -0.89 0.00 13.36
CA PHE A 290 0.24 -0.85 12.99
C PHE A 290 0.57 -1.86 14.10
N ALA A 291 0.60 -1.42 15.36
CA ALA A 291 0.87 -2.30 16.50
C ALA A 291 -0.10 -3.50 16.55
N ALA A 292 -1.40 -3.24 16.43
CA ALA A 292 -2.41 -4.30 16.44
C ALA A 292 -2.30 -5.24 15.22
N PHE A 293 -1.76 -4.76 14.11
CA PHE A 293 -1.63 -5.56 12.88
C PHE A 293 -0.30 -6.32 12.77
N ALA A 294 0.70 -5.99 13.59
CA ALA A 294 2.08 -6.46 13.42
C ALA A 294 2.22 -7.99 13.44
N GLY A 295 1.48 -8.68 14.32
CA GLY A 295 1.49 -10.15 14.40
C GLY A 295 0.92 -10.86 13.16
N HIS A 296 0.26 -10.13 12.26
CA HIS A 296 -0.39 -10.68 11.05
C HIS A 296 0.44 -10.56 9.77
N LEU A 297 1.64 -9.99 9.84
CA LEU A 297 2.42 -9.65 8.65
C LEU A 297 2.94 -10.86 7.87
N ASP A 298 3.22 -11.98 8.53
CA ASP A 298 3.56 -13.24 7.86
C ASP A 298 2.39 -13.77 6.99
N GLY A 299 1.16 -13.63 7.50
CA GLY A 299 -0.05 -13.95 6.76
C GLY A 299 -0.18 -13.11 5.49
N LEU A 300 0.13 -11.82 5.58
CA LEU A 300 0.18 -10.92 4.43
C LEU A 300 1.31 -11.29 3.46
N TRP A 301 2.50 -11.62 3.96
CA TRP A 301 3.60 -12.05 3.11
C TRP A 301 3.19 -13.26 2.25
N ARG A 302 2.70 -14.32 2.89
CA ARG A 302 2.20 -15.53 2.21
C ARG A 302 1.05 -15.23 1.26
N TYR A 303 0.10 -14.39 1.69
CA TYR A 303 -1.03 -13.99 0.84
C TYR A 303 -0.56 -13.29 -0.44
N GLY A 304 0.38 -12.34 -0.34
CA GLY A 304 0.87 -11.58 -1.47
C GLY A 304 1.52 -12.46 -2.53
N LEU A 305 2.39 -13.37 -2.09
CA LEU A 305 3.03 -14.35 -2.97
C LEU A 305 2.03 -15.37 -3.54
N ARG A 306 0.88 -15.61 -2.91
CA ARG A 306 -0.20 -16.40 -3.53
C ARG A 306 -1.00 -15.61 -4.58
N GLN A 307 -1.02 -14.27 -4.49
CA GLN A 307 -1.72 -13.41 -5.45
C GLN A 307 -0.90 -13.09 -6.69
N PHE A 308 0.39 -12.78 -6.53
CA PHE A 308 1.34 -12.60 -7.60
C PHE A 308 2.05 -13.92 -7.81
N LYS A 309 1.72 -14.62 -8.89
CA LYS A 309 2.15 -16.01 -9.08
C LYS A 309 3.22 -16.06 -10.15
N LEU A 310 4.47 -16.19 -9.73
CA LEU A 310 5.55 -16.53 -10.64
C LEU A 310 5.49 -18.03 -10.93
N LEU A 311 5.29 -18.41 -12.19
CA LEU A 311 5.13 -19.80 -12.58
C LEU A 311 6.33 -20.33 -13.36
N CYS A 312 6.78 -21.56 -13.08
CA CYS A 312 7.73 -22.29 -13.94
C CYS A 312 7.04 -22.94 -15.13
N ARG A 313 5.79 -23.36 -14.95
CA ARG A 313 4.91 -23.87 -16.00
C ARG A 313 3.45 -23.68 -15.60
N PRO A 314 2.48 -23.85 -16.53
CA PRO A 314 1.07 -23.69 -16.20
C PRO A 314 0.65 -24.52 -14.98
N GLY A 315 0.21 -23.82 -13.93
CA GLY A 315 -0.27 -24.44 -12.70
C GLY A 315 0.81 -24.80 -11.67
N TYR A 316 2.09 -24.47 -11.88
CA TYR A 316 3.16 -24.70 -10.90
C TYR A 316 3.98 -23.44 -10.61
N PHE A 317 4.19 -23.15 -9.33
CA PHE A 317 5.03 -22.04 -8.89
C PHE A 317 6.50 -22.28 -9.23
N GLU A 318 7.21 -21.20 -9.53
CA GLU A 318 8.67 -21.20 -9.59
C GLU A 318 9.27 -21.56 -8.22
N PRO A 319 10.33 -22.41 -8.15
CA PRO A 319 11.02 -22.78 -6.91
C PRO A 319 11.31 -21.63 -5.95
N ILE A 320 11.83 -20.50 -6.44
CA ILE A 320 12.16 -19.35 -5.59
C ILE A 320 10.91 -18.82 -4.90
N TRP A 321 9.77 -18.87 -5.58
CA TRP A 321 8.51 -18.37 -5.08
C TRP A 321 7.94 -19.25 -3.97
N THR A 322 8.14 -20.56 -4.05
CA THR A 322 7.82 -21.50 -2.97
C THR A 322 8.75 -21.27 -1.77
N LEU A 323 10.07 -21.19 -2.02
CA LEU A 323 11.09 -20.97 -0.98
C LEU A 323 10.78 -19.72 -0.15
N ILE A 324 10.65 -18.56 -0.81
CA ILE A 324 10.43 -17.29 -0.10
C ILE A 324 9.05 -17.20 0.55
N ARG A 325 8.07 -18.01 0.12
CA ARG A 325 6.72 -17.99 0.69
C ARG A 325 6.60 -18.84 1.95
N GLU A 326 7.23 -20.01 1.96
CA GLU A 326 7.07 -20.96 3.06
C GLU A 326 8.08 -20.72 4.18
N ASP A 327 9.33 -20.37 3.84
CA ASP A 327 10.47 -20.38 4.77
C ASP A 327 10.72 -19.01 5.41
N VAL A 328 10.28 -17.93 4.76
CA VAL A 328 10.50 -16.58 5.25
C VAL A 328 9.49 -16.23 6.34
N ARG A 329 9.98 -15.53 7.36
CA ARG A 329 9.20 -14.83 8.38
C ARG A 329 9.62 -13.37 8.43
N VAL A 330 8.65 -12.48 8.67
CA VAL A 330 8.85 -11.05 8.81
C VAL A 330 9.54 -10.78 10.15
N ASP A 331 10.70 -10.14 10.09
CA ASP A 331 11.54 -9.81 11.23
C ASP A 331 10.97 -8.62 12.01
N LEU A 332 10.22 -8.94 13.06
CA LEU A 332 9.69 -7.99 14.04
C LEU A 332 9.68 -8.63 15.43
N PRO A 333 9.80 -7.83 16.50
CA PRO A 333 9.78 -8.32 17.88
C PRO A 333 8.34 -8.60 18.36
N VAL A 334 7.57 -9.37 17.58
CA VAL A 334 6.20 -9.79 17.90
C VAL A 334 5.99 -11.24 17.47
N ASP A 335 5.17 -11.97 18.22
CA ASP A 335 4.81 -13.34 17.85
C ASP A 335 3.95 -13.37 16.58
N SER A 336 4.26 -14.33 15.72
CA SER A 336 3.49 -14.56 14.50
C SER A 336 2.15 -15.21 14.81
N LEU A 337 1.07 -14.60 14.33
CA LEU A 337 -0.30 -15.13 14.42
C LEU A 337 -0.67 -15.92 13.16
N LEU A 338 0.33 -16.35 12.38
CA LEU A 338 0.13 -17.01 11.09
C LEU A 338 -0.69 -18.30 11.21
N ASP A 339 -0.38 -19.13 12.20
CA ASP A 339 -1.01 -20.44 12.38
C ASP A 339 -2.33 -20.36 13.18
N ASP A 340 -2.58 -19.21 13.82
CA ASP A 340 -3.77 -18.94 14.63
C ASP A 340 -4.85 -18.15 13.90
N THR A 341 -4.62 -17.70 12.66
CA THR A 341 -5.53 -16.80 11.92
C THR A 341 -5.86 -17.32 10.52
N GLU A 342 -7.14 -17.36 10.16
CA GLU A 342 -7.57 -17.54 8.77
C GLU A 342 -7.60 -16.19 8.05
N TYR A 343 -6.63 -15.95 7.17
CA TYR A 343 -6.50 -14.70 6.43
C TYR A 343 -7.44 -14.63 5.23
N LYS A 344 -8.38 -13.68 5.27
CA LYS A 344 -9.32 -13.45 4.18
C LYS A 344 -9.67 -11.98 4.03
N ARG A 345 -9.78 -11.53 2.77
CA ARG A 345 -10.26 -10.18 2.46
C ARG A 345 -11.78 -10.15 2.43
N TYR A 346 -12.36 -9.27 3.23
CA TYR A 346 -13.75 -8.87 3.11
C TYR A 346 -13.89 -7.76 2.07
N TYR A 347 -14.63 -8.02 0.99
CA TYR A 347 -14.96 -6.98 0.01
C TYR A 347 -16.31 -6.39 0.37
N LYS A 348 -16.38 -5.04 0.47
CA LYS A 348 -17.65 -4.34 0.65
C LYS A 348 -18.61 -4.76 -0.46
N THR A 349 -19.76 -5.32 -0.06
CA THR A 349 -20.82 -5.68 -0.99
C THR A 349 -21.65 -4.45 -1.35
N SER A 350 -22.38 -4.52 -2.46
CA SER A 350 -23.28 -3.45 -2.92
C SER A 350 -24.38 -3.08 -1.91
N ARG A 351 -24.59 -3.89 -0.86
CA ARG A 351 -25.52 -3.60 0.24
C ARG A 351 -25.08 -2.40 1.09
N GLY A 352 -23.78 -2.09 1.14
CA GLY A 352 -23.21 -0.93 1.86
C GLY A 352 -23.01 0.30 0.97
N PHE A 353 -24.07 0.69 0.24
CA PHE A 353 -24.02 1.79 -0.72
C PHE A 353 -23.75 3.15 -0.04
N SER A 354 -22.50 3.65 -0.13
CA SER A 354 -22.08 4.93 0.48
C SER A 354 -22.66 6.19 -0.15
N GLY A 355 -23.45 6.08 -1.24
CA GLY A 355 -24.01 7.26 -1.90
C GLY A 355 -23.05 8.07 -2.79
N LYS A 356 -21.74 7.90 -2.64
CA LYS A 356 -20.72 8.66 -3.39
C LYS A 356 -20.90 8.57 -4.91
N ASN A 357 -21.28 7.41 -5.43
CA ASN A 357 -21.54 7.25 -6.86
C ASN A 357 -22.79 8.01 -7.33
N VAL A 358 -23.81 8.12 -6.47
CA VAL A 358 -24.99 8.98 -6.75
C VAL A 358 -24.57 10.44 -6.80
N GLU A 359 -23.72 10.90 -5.89
CA GLU A 359 -23.22 12.29 -5.89
C GLU A 359 -22.36 12.61 -7.12
N LEU A 360 -21.41 11.74 -7.45
CA LEU A 360 -20.57 11.90 -8.65
C LEU A 360 -21.40 11.86 -9.93
N PHE A 361 -22.35 10.93 -10.02
CA PHE A 361 -23.27 10.86 -11.13
C PHE A 361 -24.10 12.13 -11.26
N LEU A 362 -24.73 12.60 -10.18
CA LEU A 362 -25.54 13.81 -10.22
C LEU A 362 -24.71 15.03 -10.64
N GLY A 363 -23.49 15.14 -10.11
CA GLY A 363 -22.53 16.16 -10.52
C GLY A 363 -22.21 16.11 -12.02
N ASN A 364 -21.94 14.95 -12.60
CA ASN A 364 -21.65 14.81 -14.03
C ASN A 364 -22.89 15.01 -14.91
N PHE A 365 -24.03 14.44 -14.50
CA PHE A 365 -25.32 14.56 -15.17
C PHE A 365 -25.73 16.02 -15.33
N VAL A 366 -25.66 16.80 -14.25
CA VAL A 366 -25.96 18.23 -14.28
C VAL A 366 -24.98 18.99 -15.19
N SER A 367 -23.76 18.48 -15.43
CA SER A 367 -22.73 19.19 -16.23
C SER A 367 -23.07 19.06 -17.70
N LEU A 368 -23.49 17.85 -18.10
CA LEU A 368 -23.95 17.55 -19.44
C LEU A 368 -25.24 18.33 -19.77
N LEU A 369 -26.19 18.35 -18.84
CA LEU A 369 -27.43 19.11 -19.01
C LEU A 369 -27.21 20.62 -19.11
N ALA A 370 -26.27 21.16 -18.31
CA ALA A 370 -25.91 22.56 -18.39
C ALA A 370 -25.35 22.92 -19.78
N ARG A 371 -24.51 22.05 -20.35
CA ARG A 371 -23.94 22.20 -21.71
C ARG A 371 -25.01 22.20 -22.80
N GLU A 372 -25.98 21.30 -22.71
CA GLU A 372 -27.10 21.17 -23.65
C GLU A 372 -28.28 22.13 -23.36
N LYS A 373 -28.12 23.05 -22.40
CA LYS A 373 -29.16 24.01 -21.96
C LYS A 373 -30.51 23.36 -21.61
N VAL A 374 -30.46 22.16 -21.04
CA VAL A 374 -31.67 21.49 -20.57
C VAL A 374 -32.13 22.14 -19.27
N GLY A 375 -33.37 22.64 -19.26
CA GLY A 375 -33.95 23.26 -18.07
C GLY A 375 -34.18 22.26 -16.93
N ALA A 376 -34.12 22.74 -15.68
CA ALA A 376 -34.22 21.92 -14.46
C ALA A 376 -35.45 20.99 -14.44
N LYS A 377 -36.61 21.45 -14.93
CA LYS A 377 -37.84 20.65 -15.00
C LYS A 377 -37.69 19.43 -15.92
N LYS A 378 -37.06 19.60 -17.08
CA LYS A 378 -36.81 18.51 -18.03
C LYS A 378 -35.71 17.58 -17.51
N ALA A 379 -34.65 18.14 -16.93
CA ALA A 379 -33.58 17.39 -16.27
C ALA A 379 -34.11 16.46 -15.17
N PHE A 380 -34.94 16.99 -14.27
CA PHE A 380 -35.52 16.23 -13.17
C PHE A 380 -36.46 15.13 -13.67
N LYS A 381 -37.30 15.42 -14.66
CA LYS A 381 -38.16 14.40 -15.28
C LYS A 381 -37.35 13.27 -15.92
N THR A 382 -36.28 13.59 -16.66
CA THR A 382 -35.38 12.58 -17.23
C THR A 382 -34.71 11.74 -16.16
N LEU A 383 -34.30 12.38 -15.06
CA LEU A 383 -33.71 11.68 -13.91
C LEU A 383 -34.69 10.70 -13.25
N GLN A 384 -35.96 11.09 -13.11
CA GLN A 384 -37.03 10.26 -12.55
C GLN A 384 -37.41 9.08 -13.45
N GLN A 385 -37.25 9.22 -14.76
CA GLN A 385 -37.53 8.17 -15.75
C GLN A 385 -36.39 7.15 -15.88
N TRP A 386 -35.24 7.41 -15.27
CA TRP A 386 -34.10 6.51 -15.36
C TRP A 386 -34.27 5.31 -14.43
N ASP A 387 -33.87 4.12 -14.89
CA ASP A 387 -34.02 2.85 -14.15
C ASP A 387 -33.37 2.89 -12.76
N CYS A 388 -32.33 3.70 -12.59
CA CYS A 388 -31.61 3.86 -11.33
C CYS A 388 -32.17 4.98 -10.43
N TRP A 389 -33.29 5.62 -10.79
CA TRP A 389 -33.93 6.66 -9.98
C TRP A 389 -34.20 6.26 -8.52
N PRO A 390 -34.69 5.04 -8.20
CA PRO A 390 -34.92 4.63 -6.81
C PRO A 390 -33.67 4.78 -5.94
N VAL A 391 -32.48 4.43 -6.47
CA VAL A 391 -31.21 4.54 -5.74
C VAL A 391 -30.85 6.00 -5.43
N ILE A 392 -31.10 6.91 -6.37
CA ILE A 392 -30.87 8.34 -6.17
C ILE A 392 -31.84 8.90 -5.15
N ARG A 393 -33.14 8.61 -5.30
CA ARG A 393 -34.20 9.05 -4.40
C ARG A 393 -33.91 8.58 -2.97
N ASP A 394 -33.59 7.31 -2.78
CA ASP A 394 -33.40 6.72 -1.47
C ASP A 394 -32.13 7.25 -0.80
N HIS A 395 -31.07 7.53 -1.57
CA HIS A 395 -29.85 8.20 -1.07
C HIS A 395 -30.14 9.60 -0.52
N TYR A 396 -30.90 10.42 -1.25
CA TYR A 396 -31.22 11.77 -0.79
C TYR A 396 -32.29 11.77 0.32
N ALA A 397 -33.21 10.82 0.31
CA ALA A 397 -34.16 10.62 1.41
C ALA A 397 -33.45 10.22 2.72
N ALA A 398 -32.40 9.39 2.64
CA ALA A 398 -31.55 9.06 3.80
C ALA A 398 -30.76 10.27 4.36
N LYS A 399 -30.67 11.36 3.59
CA LYS A 399 -30.14 12.66 4.02
C LYS A 399 -31.25 13.65 4.41
N GLU A 400 -32.46 13.14 4.66
CA GLU A 400 -33.64 13.93 5.03
C GLU A 400 -34.04 14.96 3.95
N MET A 401 -33.64 14.76 2.68
CA MET A 401 -34.05 15.61 1.57
C MET A 401 -35.29 15.04 0.87
N THR A 402 -36.31 15.86 0.71
CA THR A 402 -37.50 15.48 -0.07
C THR A 402 -37.20 15.52 -1.57
N GLN A 403 -38.11 14.99 -2.39
CA GLN A 403 -37.98 15.10 -3.86
C GLN A 403 -38.03 16.56 -4.34
N ASP A 404 -38.78 17.43 -3.66
CA ASP A 404 -38.82 18.87 -3.97
C ASP A 404 -37.49 19.55 -3.62
N ASP A 405 -36.87 19.15 -2.50
CA ASP A 405 -35.53 19.64 -2.13
C ASP A 405 -34.46 19.17 -3.11
N LEU A 406 -34.54 17.93 -3.60
CA LEU A 406 -33.66 17.43 -4.64
C LEU A 406 -33.85 18.16 -5.98
N TYR A 407 -35.10 18.49 -6.34
CA TYR A 407 -35.39 19.32 -7.51
C TYR A 407 -34.77 20.72 -7.38
N LYS A 408 -34.96 21.39 -6.23
CA LYS A 408 -34.33 22.70 -5.93
C LYS A 408 -32.82 22.60 -6.00
N HIS A 409 -32.23 21.57 -5.40
CA HIS A 409 -30.79 21.34 -5.43
C HIS A 409 -30.25 21.21 -6.87
N ILE A 410 -30.90 20.44 -7.73
CA ILE A 410 -30.53 20.29 -9.15
C ILE A 410 -30.68 21.62 -9.90
N LYS A 411 -31.75 22.37 -9.61
CA LYS A 411 -31.99 23.69 -10.18
C LYS A 411 -30.86 24.66 -9.81
N ASP A 412 -30.47 24.70 -8.54
CA ASP A 412 -29.40 25.58 -8.05
C ASP A 412 -28.05 25.21 -8.66
N LEU A 413 -27.74 23.91 -8.75
CA LEU A 413 -26.54 23.43 -9.45
C LEU A 413 -26.55 23.80 -10.93
N LEU A 414 -27.67 23.66 -11.65
CA LEU A 414 -27.76 24.09 -13.05
C LEU A 414 -27.53 25.60 -13.18
N THR A 415 -28.19 26.39 -12.33
CA THR A 415 -28.04 27.85 -12.32
C THR A 415 -26.62 28.27 -12.02
N GLU A 416 -25.96 27.69 -11.01
CA GLU A 416 -24.55 27.98 -10.71
C GLU A 416 -23.68 27.74 -11.95
N ARG A 417 -23.89 26.65 -12.67
CA ARG A 417 -23.06 26.28 -13.82
C ARG A 417 -23.30 27.15 -15.04
N HIS A 418 -24.56 27.54 -15.28
CA HIS A 418 -24.90 28.51 -16.33
C HIS A 418 -24.29 29.88 -16.05
N VAL A 419 -24.30 30.33 -14.79
CA VAL A 419 -23.76 31.63 -14.38
C VAL A 419 -22.23 31.63 -14.32
N ARG A 420 -21.62 30.59 -13.75
CA ARG A 420 -20.18 30.52 -13.44
C ARG A 420 -19.32 30.17 -14.64
N TRP A 421 -19.81 29.36 -15.57
CA TRP A 421 -19.03 28.94 -16.74
C TRP A 421 -19.47 29.58 -18.04
N GLY A 422 -20.63 30.23 -18.06
CA GLY A 422 -21.10 30.98 -19.23
C GLY A 422 -21.18 30.13 -20.50
N ARG A 423 -21.28 30.81 -21.64
CA ARG A 423 -21.32 30.18 -22.97
C ARG A 423 -19.89 29.76 -23.35
N ALA A 424 -19.64 28.47 -23.55
CA ALA A 424 -18.63 28.08 -24.54
C ALA A 424 -19.24 28.43 -25.91
N VAL A 425 -18.77 29.51 -26.54
CA VAL A 425 -19.08 29.80 -27.94
C VAL A 425 -18.31 28.82 -28.81
#